data_AF-X1NIE2-F1
#
_entry.id   AF-X1NIE2-F1
#
_cell.length_a   1.000
_cell.length_b   1.000
_cell.length_c   1.000
_cell.angle_alpha   90.00
_cell.angle_beta   90.00
_cell.angle_gamma   90.00
#
_symmetry.space_group_name_H-M   'P 1'
#
loop_
_entity.id
_entity.type
_entity.pdbx_description
1 polymer ?
#
loop_
_entity_poly.entity_id
_entity_poly.type
_entity_poly.pdbx_seq_one_letter_code
_entity_poly.pdbx_strand_id
1 'polypeptide(L)'
;MQELIGERKFKPFECVGTKKESLIAFYLSWKKGKGVGDKPFLLNYFERKVLVKYKSLEKESKKIMEAWNNQHNLPREFEKNFKKVVS
;
A
#
# COMPACT_ATOMS: atom_id res chain seq x y z
N MET A 1 -10.26 -2.95 7.75
CA MET A 1 -9.79 -2.38 6.45
C MET A 1 -10.18 -0.92 6.27
N GLN A 2 -11.47 -0.56 6.24
CA GLN A 2 -11.93 0.81 5.92
C GLN A 2 -11.24 1.91 6.75
N GLU A 3 -11.03 1.66 8.04
CA GLU A 3 -10.28 2.52 8.97
C GLU A 3 -8.82 2.71 8.55
N LEU A 4 -8.15 1.62 8.15
CA LEU A 4 -6.75 1.63 7.70
C LEU A 4 -6.56 2.50 6.47
N ILE A 5 -7.49 2.43 5.52
CA ILE A 5 -7.41 3.16 4.25
C ILE A 5 -8.07 4.55 4.32
N GLY A 6 -8.63 4.94 5.46
CA GLY A 6 -9.23 6.26 5.66
C GLY A 6 -10.70 6.41 5.25
N GLU A 7 -11.38 5.33 4.86
CA GLU A 7 -12.83 5.32 4.58
C GLU A 7 -13.66 5.49 5.87
N ARG A 8 -13.07 5.30 7.04
CA ARG A 8 -13.64 5.61 8.36
C ARG A 8 -12.67 6.48 9.16
N LYS A 9 -13.20 7.25 10.12
CA LYS A 9 -12.44 8.29 10.85
C LYS A 9 -11.37 7.74 11.80
N PHE A 10 -11.55 6.53 12.31
CA PHE A 10 -10.61 5.89 13.23
C PHE A 10 -9.54 5.10 12.47
N LYS A 11 -8.29 5.09 12.96
CA LYS A 11 -7.21 4.19 12.49
C LYS A 11 -6.60 3.53 13.73
N PRO A 12 -6.46 2.20 13.79
CA PRO A 12 -5.80 1.51 14.89
C PRO A 12 -4.40 2.08 15.15
N PHE A 13 -4.08 2.33 16.42
CA PHE A 13 -2.81 2.90 16.86
C PHE A 13 -1.61 2.00 16.52
N GLU A 14 -1.83 0.70 16.43
CA GLU A 14 -0.77 -0.30 16.19
C GLU A 14 -0.27 -0.35 14.74
N CYS A 15 -0.94 0.33 13.80
CA CYS A 15 -0.50 0.34 12.41
C CYS A 15 0.56 1.40 12.14
N VAL A 16 1.78 0.93 11.84
CA VAL A 16 2.95 1.75 11.48
C VAL A 16 2.83 2.49 10.13
N GLY A 17 1.99 2.04 9.21
CA GLY A 17 1.82 2.66 7.88
C GLY A 17 0.76 3.75 7.81
N THR A 18 0.88 4.71 6.91
CA THR A 18 -0.13 5.76 6.65
C THR A 18 -1.41 5.20 6.03
N LYS A 19 -2.49 6.01 6.03
CA LYS A 19 -3.74 5.65 5.33
C LYS A 19 -3.52 5.41 3.84
N LYS A 20 -2.66 6.23 3.25
CA LYS A 20 -2.29 6.17 1.83
C LYS A 20 -1.49 4.91 1.51
N GLU A 21 -0.48 4.59 2.31
CA GLU A 21 0.30 3.36 2.17
C GLU A 21 -0.59 2.12 2.29
N SER A 22 -1.50 2.11 3.26
CA SER A 22 -2.46 1.02 3.42
C SER A 22 -3.34 0.85 2.18
N LEU A 23 -3.86 1.96 1.63
CA LEU A 23 -4.68 1.94 0.42
C LEU A 23 -3.91 1.39 -0.79
N ILE A 24 -2.65 1.82 -0.95
CA ILE A 24 -1.76 1.35 -2.00
C ILE A 24 -1.38 -0.13 -1.81
N ALA A 25 -1.18 -0.58 -0.57
CA ALA A 25 -0.93 -2.00 -0.28
C ALA A 25 -2.11 -2.87 -0.75
N PHE A 26 -3.36 -2.51 -0.40
CA PHE A 26 -4.55 -3.21 -0.89
C PHE A 26 -4.65 -3.20 -2.42
N TYR A 27 -4.33 -2.06 -3.05
CA TYR A 27 -4.29 -1.94 -4.50
C TYR A 27 -3.28 -2.90 -5.15
N LEU A 28 -2.05 -2.93 -4.66
CA LEU A 28 -0.99 -3.80 -5.18
C LEU A 28 -1.31 -5.28 -4.94
N SER A 29 -1.85 -5.64 -3.78
CA SER A 29 -2.32 -7.00 -3.50
C SER A 29 -3.43 -7.42 -4.45
N TRP A 30 -4.43 -6.55 -4.68
CA TRP A 30 -5.49 -6.81 -5.66
C TRP A 30 -4.95 -6.96 -7.08
N LYS A 31 -4.03 -6.07 -7.49
CA LYS A 31 -3.40 -6.11 -8.82
C LYS A 31 -2.61 -7.40 -9.04
N LYS A 32 -1.83 -7.83 -8.05
CA LYS A 32 -1.05 -9.09 -8.09
C LYS A 32 -1.97 -10.32 -8.11
N GLY A 33 -3.10 -10.27 -7.42
CA GLY A 33 -4.09 -11.34 -7.40
C GLY A 33 -4.98 -11.42 -8.65
N LYS A 34 -4.79 -10.54 -9.66
CA LYS A 34 -5.51 -10.67 -10.93
C LYS A 34 -5.05 -11.93 -11.66
N GLY A 35 -5.99 -12.80 -12.01
CA GLY A 35 -5.72 -14.03 -12.77
C GLY A 35 -5.35 -15.24 -11.91
N VAL A 36 -5.35 -15.12 -10.57
CA VAL A 36 -5.10 -16.23 -9.65
C VAL A 36 -6.39 -16.57 -8.91
N GLY A 37 -7.12 -17.57 -9.41
CA GLY A 37 -8.30 -18.16 -8.76
C GLY A 37 -9.29 -17.16 -8.14
N ASP A 38 -9.96 -17.60 -7.07
CA ASP A 38 -10.83 -16.72 -6.28
C ASP A 38 -10.00 -15.83 -5.35
N LYS A 39 -10.23 -14.51 -5.45
CA LYS A 39 -9.57 -13.55 -4.56
C LYS A 39 -10.15 -13.69 -3.13
N PRO A 40 -9.34 -13.48 -2.08
CA PRO A 40 -9.83 -13.34 -0.72
C PRO A 40 -10.96 -12.31 -0.61
N PHE A 41 -11.92 -12.56 0.29
CA PHE A 41 -13.09 -11.71 0.50
C PHE A 41 -12.76 -10.21 0.59
N LEU A 42 -11.70 -9.86 1.33
CA LEU A 42 -11.27 -8.47 1.50
C LEU A 42 -10.86 -7.80 0.18
N LEU A 43 -10.20 -8.52 -0.73
CA LEU A 43 -9.80 -7.97 -2.03
C LEU A 43 -11.00 -7.84 -2.98
N ASN A 44 -11.97 -8.76 -2.90
CA ASN A 44 -13.24 -8.62 -3.61
C ASN A 44 -14.04 -7.41 -3.11
N TYR A 45 -14.07 -7.20 -1.80
CA TYR A 45 -14.70 -6.02 -1.21
C TYR A 45 -14.00 -4.73 -1.67
N PHE A 46 -12.66 -4.72 -1.63
CA PHE A 46 -11.84 -3.59 -2.08
C PHE A 46 -12.13 -3.23 -3.54
N GLU A 47 -12.13 -4.21 -4.45
CA GLU A 47 -12.44 -4.02 -5.87
C GLU A 47 -13.82 -3.39 -6.08
N ARG A 48 -14.85 -3.92 -5.40
CA ARG A 48 -16.25 -3.50 -5.61
C ARG A 48 -16.60 -2.18 -4.96
N LYS A 49 -15.98 -1.84 -3.81
CA LYS A 49 -16.44 -0.73 -2.95
C LYS A 49 -15.43 0.40 -2.81
N VAL A 50 -14.14 0.11 -2.95
CA VAL A 50 -13.07 1.09 -2.70
C VAL A 50 -12.42 1.51 -4.02
N LEU A 51 -11.98 0.56 -4.84
CA LEU A 51 -11.22 0.82 -6.07
C LEU A 51 -11.92 1.82 -7.00
N VAL A 52 -13.25 1.71 -7.13
CA VAL A 52 -14.08 2.61 -7.95
C VAL A 52 -14.00 4.09 -7.55
N LYS A 53 -13.59 4.39 -6.31
CA LYS A 53 -13.47 5.75 -5.78
C LYS A 53 -12.12 6.40 -6.08
N TYR A 54 -11.08 5.59 -6.35
CA TYR A 54 -9.69 6.07 -6.46
C TYR A 54 -9.11 5.77 -7.85
N LYS A 55 -9.09 6.76 -8.73
CA LYS A 55 -8.68 6.61 -10.14
C LYS A 55 -7.17 6.63 -10.37
N SER A 56 -6.39 7.16 -9.43
CA SER A 56 -4.95 7.42 -9.57
C SER A 56 -4.05 6.40 -8.87
N LEU A 57 -4.59 5.28 -8.38
CA LEU A 57 -3.84 4.35 -7.52
C LEU A 57 -2.60 3.76 -8.19
N GLU A 58 -2.62 3.52 -9.50
CA GLU A 58 -1.43 3.05 -10.24
C GLU A 58 -0.29 4.09 -10.23
N LYS A 59 -0.63 5.36 -10.46
CA LYS A 59 0.36 6.44 -10.45
C LYS A 59 0.88 6.66 -9.03
N GLU A 60 -0.01 6.62 -8.05
CA GLU A 60 0.34 6.80 -6.65
C GLU A 60 1.17 5.64 -6.10
N SER A 61 0.92 4.40 -6.55
CA SER A 61 1.72 3.25 -6.12
C SER A 61 3.15 3.39 -6.59
N LYS A 62 3.38 3.79 -7.84
CA LYS A 62 4.74 4.05 -8.35
C LYS A 62 5.45 5.12 -7.52
N LYS A 63 4.77 6.25 -7.31
CA LYS A 63 5.32 7.36 -6.50
C LYS A 63 5.73 6.91 -5.09
N ILE A 64 4.91 6.10 -4.39
CA ILE A 64 5.25 5.63 -3.04
C ILE A 64 6.41 4.64 -3.06
N MET A 65 6.40 3.69 -4.00
CA MET A 65 7.48 2.69 -4.12
C MET A 65 8.83 3.33 -4.47
N GLU A 66 8.83 4.46 -5.18
CA GLU A 66 10.02 5.22 -5.58
C GLU A 66 10.42 6.32 -4.57
N ALA A 67 9.66 6.52 -3.49
CA ALA A 67 9.82 7.67 -2.58
C ALA A 67 11.03 7.58 -1.62
N TRP A 68 12.05 6.78 -1.92
CA TRP A 68 13.25 6.70 -1.09
C TRP A 68 13.87 8.09 -0.90
N ASN A 69 14.12 8.45 0.36
CA ASN A 69 14.70 9.72 0.74
C ASN A 69 15.44 9.57 2.08
N ASN A 70 16.12 10.62 2.54
CA ASN A 70 16.93 10.56 3.77
C ASN A 70 16.10 10.66 5.07
N GLN A 71 14.77 10.73 5.00
CA GLN A 71 13.85 10.80 6.14
C GLN A 71 13.31 9.40 6.48
N HIS A 72 14.21 8.48 6.81
CA HIS A 72 13.88 7.13 7.24
C HIS A 72 14.56 6.79 8.56
N ASN A 73 14.04 5.81 9.29
CA ASN A 73 14.68 5.28 10.51
C ASN A 73 15.61 4.09 10.25
N LEU A 74 16.00 3.84 8.99
CA LEU A 74 16.94 2.77 8.65
C LEU A 74 18.37 3.14 9.08
N PRO A 75 19.03 2.31 9.92
CA PRO A 75 20.45 2.49 10.23
C PRO A 75 21.34 2.49 8.98
N ARG A 76 22.41 3.30 8.98
CA ARG A 76 23.32 3.49 7.82
C ARG A 76 23.93 2.19 7.30
N GLU A 77 24.19 1.24 8.19
CA GLU A 77 24.72 -0.09 7.86
C GLU A 77 23.81 -0.89 6.91
N PHE A 78 22.49 -0.68 6.99
CA PHE A 78 21.52 -1.37 6.13
C PHE A 78 21.20 -0.60 4.85
N GLU A 79 21.52 0.69 4.78
CA GLU A 79 21.20 1.55 3.62
C GLU A 79 21.81 1.01 2.32
N LYS A 80 23.06 0.53 2.37
CA LYS A 80 23.74 -0.04 1.21
C LYS A 80 23.04 -1.29 0.68
N ASN A 81 22.54 -2.14 1.57
CA ASN A 81 21.85 -3.36 1.18
C ASN A 81 20.44 -3.07 0.67
N PHE A 82 19.75 -2.11 1.31
CA PHE A 82 18.42 -1.70 0.90
C PHE A 82 18.41 -1.10 -0.52
N LYS A 83 19.32 -0.17 -0.82
CA LYS A 83 19.41 0.44 -2.15
C LYS A 83 19.61 -0.58 -3.28
N LYS A 84 20.33 -1.68 -3.05
CA LYS A 84 20.51 -2.74 -4.06
C LYS A 84 19.24 -3.51 -4.41
N VAL A 85 18.27 -3.54 -3.50
CA VAL A 85 17.02 -4.31 -3.67
C VAL A 85 15.92 -3.44 -4.26
N VAL A 86 15.97 -2.12 -4.03
CA VAL A 86 14.94 -1.16 -4.45
C VAL A 86 15.34 -0.36 -5.70
N SER A 87 16.62 -0.38 -6.11
CA SER A 87 17.11 0.19 -7.39
C SER A 87 17.11 -0.87 -8.49
#